data_AF-A0A7Y5F2L3-F1
#
_entry.id   AF-A0A7Y5F2L3-F1
#
_cell.length_a   1.000
_cell.length_b   1.000
_cell.length_c   1.000
_cell.angle_alpha   90.00
_cell.angle_beta   90.00
_cell.angle_gamma   90.00
#
_symmetry.space_group_name_H-M   'P 1'
#
loop_
_entity.id
_entity.type
_entity.pdbx_description
1 polymer ?
#
loop_
_entity_poly.entity_id
_entity_poly.type
_entity_poly.pdbx_seq_one_letter_code
_entity_poly.pdbx_strand_id
1 'polypeptide(L)'
;MNVSLHIERLILDGVEGGALDERALQAAVTAELTRLLTEGGLHPDLTGGGARASVRGGAFQTPAGGGANPLGQHIARAVYGGIGK
;
A
#
# COMPACT_ATOMS: atom_id res chain seq x y z
N MET A 1 -3.00 -17.34 -7.15
CA MET A 1 -3.97 -16.24 -7.39
C MET A 1 -3.33 -15.27 -8.36
N ASN A 2 -4.02 -14.84 -9.41
CA ASN A 2 -3.50 -13.81 -10.31
C ASN A 2 -4.07 -12.46 -9.86
N VAL A 3 -3.22 -11.58 -9.33
CA VAL A 3 -3.62 -10.27 -8.82
C VAL A 3 -3.07 -9.21 -9.77
N SER A 4 -3.97 -8.46 -10.40
CA SER A 4 -3.63 -7.24 -11.12
C SER A 4 -3.98 -6.04 -10.24
N LEU A 5 -2.95 -5.42 -9.65
CA LEU A 5 -3.12 -4.22 -8.84
C LEU A 5 -2.93 -2.98 -9.72
N HIS A 6 -3.93 -2.10 -9.74
CA HIS A 6 -3.85 -0.81 -10.37
C HIS A 6 -4.08 0.29 -9.33
N ILE A 7 -3.09 1.18 -9.18
CA ILE A 7 -3.19 2.36 -8.33
C ILE A 7 -3.33 3.56 -9.27
N GLU A 8 -4.54 4.12 -9.35
CA GLU A 8 -4.80 5.29 -10.20
C GLU A 8 -4.01 6.51 -9.71
N ARG A 9 -3.95 6.70 -8.39
CA ARG A 9 -3.24 7.81 -7.77
C ARG A 9 -2.72 7.45 -6.38
N LEU A 10 -1.47 7.83 -6.12
CA LEU A 10 -0.88 7.84 -4.78
C LEU A 10 -0.73 9.31 -4.37
N ILE A 11 -1.45 9.74 -3.33
CA ILE A 11 -1.36 11.09 -2.77
C ILE A 11 -0.65 10.98 -1.42
N LEU A 12 0.34 11.85 -1.20
CA LEU A 12 1.13 11.90 0.03
C LEU A 12 1.03 13.32 0.60
N ASP A 13 0.27 13.46 1.68
CA ASP A 13 0.15 14.72 2.40
C ASP A 13 1.15 14.77 3.55
N GLY A 14 1.85 15.90 3.71
CA GLY A 14 2.78 16.12 4.82
C GLY A 14 4.15 15.43 4.69
N VAL A 15 4.48 14.87 3.52
CA VAL A 15 5.83 14.38 3.21
C VAL A 15 6.59 15.53 2.57
N GLU A 16 7.49 16.19 3.31
CA GLU A 16 8.27 17.31 2.78
C GLU A 16 9.14 16.83 1.61
N GLY A 17 8.83 17.33 0.41
CA GLY A 17 9.25 16.80 -0.91
C GLY A 17 10.72 16.97 -1.30
N GLY A 18 11.65 16.91 -0.34
CA GLY A 18 13.07 17.14 -0.61
C GLY A 18 13.90 15.91 -0.98
N ALA A 19 13.50 14.70 -0.58
CA ALA A 19 14.39 13.53 -0.64
C ALA A 19 13.73 12.22 -1.09
N LEU A 20 12.42 12.17 -1.27
CA LEU A 20 11.72 10.97 -1.68
C LEU A 20 11.40 10.98 -3.17
N ASP A 21 11.93 10.01 -3.89
CA ASP A 21 11.51 9.71 -5.26
C ASP A 21 10.10 9.11 -5.23
N GLU A 22 9.13 9.90 -5.70
CA GLU A 22 7.72 9.53 -5.76
C GLU A 22 7.48 8.27 -6.61
N ARG A 23 8.19 8.12 -7.73
CA ARG A 23 8.06 6.95 -8.61
C ARG A 23 8.60 5.71 -7.93
N ALA A 24 9.74 5.83 -7.26
CA ALA A 24 10.30 4.74 -6.47
C ALA A 24 9.35 4.34 -5.33
N LEU A 25 8.66 5.30 -4.72
CA LEU A 25 7.71 5.03 -3.64
C LEU A 25 6.47 4.33 -4.17
N GLN A 26 5.89 4.81 -5.28
CA GLN A 26 4.74 4.17 -5.91
C GLN A 26 5.08 2.74 -6.34
N ALA A 27 6.26 2.52 -6.91
CA ALA A 27 6.73 1.18 -7.27
C ALA A 27 6.86 0.27 -6.04
N ALA A 28 7.45 0.77 -4.95
CA ALA A 28 7.59 0.01 -3.70
C ALA A 28 6.24 -0.35 -3.06
N VAL A 29 5.31 0.60 -3.01
CA VAL A 29 3.93 0.36 -2.53
C VAL A 29 3.24 -0.70 -3.37
N THR A 30 3.31 -0.59 -4.70
CA THR A 30 2.66 -1.51 -5.63
C THR A 30 3.24 -2.93 -5.51
N ALA A 31 4.57 -3.04 -5.45
CA ALA A 31 5.26 -4.31 -5.32
C ALA A 31 4.90 -5.03 -4.02
N GLU A 32 4.96 -4.33 -2.88
CA GLU A 32 4.64 -4.94 -1.58
C GLU A 32 3.15 -5.28 -1.45
N LEU A 33 2.23 -4.43 -1.90
CA LEU A 33 0.79 -4.75 -1.89
C LEU A 33 0.50 -5.98 -2.75
N THR A 34 1.07 -6.05 -3.95
CA THR A 34 0.90 -7.20 -4.84
C THR A 34 1.40 -8.48 -4.17
N ARG A 35 2.56 -8.41 -3.52
CA ARG A 35 3.13 -9.53 -2.76
C ARG A 35 2.21 -9.97 -1.62
N LEU A 36 1.75 -9.04 -0.78
CA LEU A 36 0.86 -9.32 0.35
C LEU A 36 -0.49 -9.90 -0.09
N LEU A 37 -1.07 -9.38 -1.16
CA LEU A 37 -2.33 -9.89 -1.73
C LEU A 37 -2.15 -11.29 -2.32
N THR A 38 -1.01 -11.56 -2.96
CA THR A 38 -0.73 -12.86 -3.57
C THR A 38 -0.47 -13.93 -2.51
N GLU A 39 0.31 -13.60 -1.46
CA GLU A 39 0.69 -14.52 -0.40
C GLU A 39 -0.39 -14.69 0.68
N GLY A 40 -0.96 -13.57 1.15
CA GLY A 40 -1.92 -13.55 2.25
C GLY A 40 -3.38 -13.62 1.80
N GLY A 41 -3.64 -13.50 0.50
CA GLY A 41 -4.98 -13.49 -0.05
C GLY A 41 -5.77 -12.23 0.30
N LEU A 42 -7.05 -12.25 -0.07
CA LEU A 42 -8.05 -11.24 0.26
C LEU A 42 -8.96 -11.77 1.37
N HIS A 43 -9.47 -10.87 2.22
CA HIS A 43 -10.51 -11.22 3.18
C HIS A 43 -11.71 -11.87 2.45
N PRO A 44 -12.40 -12.86 3.03
CA PRO A 44 -13.55 -13.51 2.39
C PRO A 44 -14.61 -12.53 1.88
N ASP A 45 -14.86 -11.45 2.62
CA ASP A 45 -15.81 -10.39 2.22
C ASP A 45 -15.44 -9.68 0.90
N LEU A 46 -14.19 -9.78 0.47
CA LEU A 46 -13.68 -9.21 -0.79
C LEU A 46 -13.50 -10.27 -1.88
N THR A 47 -13.49 -11.56 -1.54
CA THR A 47 -13.33 -12.64 -2.52
C THR A 47 -14.53 -12.78 -3.46
N GLY A 48 -15.72 -12.35 -3.03
CA GLY A 48 -16.91 -12.25 -3.89
C GLY A 48 -16.88 -11.05 -4.87
N GLY A 49 -15.83 -10.22 -4.81
CA GLY A 49 -15.80 -8.93 -5.49
C GLY A 49 -16.64 -7.87 -4.77
N GLY A 50 -16.59 -6.65 -5.29
CA GLY A 50 -17.34 -5.51 -4.76
C GLY A 50 -16.53 -4.23 -4.79
N ALA A 51 -17.21 -3.12 -4.50
CA ALA A 51 -16.59 -1.80 -4.36
C ALA A 51 -16.69 -1.35 -2.89
N ARG A 52 -15.57 -0.93 -2.31
CA ARG A 52 -15.55 -0.24 -1.02
C ARG A 52 -15.29 1.24 -1.27
N ALA A 53 -16.19 2.08 -0.79
CA ALA A 53 -16.07 3.54 -0.94
C ALA A 53 -14.82 4.10 -0.24
N SER A 54 -14.37 3.45 0.84
CA SER A 54 -13.16 3.83 1.56
C SER A 54 -12.61 2.65 2.36
N VAL A 55 -11.28 2.63 2.52
CA VAL A 55 -10.56 1.71 3.40
C VAL A 55 -9.65 2.54 4.30
N ARG A 56 -9.77 2.37 5.62
CA ARG A 56 -8.82 2.96 6.57
C ARG A 56 -7.61 2.03 6.68
N GLY A 57 -6.50 2.41 6.03
CA GLY A 57 -5.24 1.65 6.07
C GLY A 57 -4.56 1.63 7.44
N GLY A 58 -5.03 2.40 8.43
CA GLY A 58 -4.38 2.45 9.74
C GLY A 58 -3.14 3.34 9.75
N ALA A 59 -2.37 3.25 10.84
CA ALA A 59 -1.20 4.08 11.07
C ALA A 59 0.09 3.35 10.66
N PHE A 60 1.03 4.10 10.13
CA PHE A 60 2.40 3.63 9.93
C PHE A 60 3.37 4.66 10.50
N GLN A 61 4.59 4.22 10.79
CA GLN A 61 5.66 5.08 11.25
C GLN A 61 6.63 5.29 10.10
N THR A 62 7.04 6.54 9.86
CA THR A 62 8.08 6.85 8.89
C THR A 62 9.43 6.40 9.47
N PRO A 63 10.17 5.51 8.79
CA PRO A 63 11.48 5.08 9.27
C PRO A 63 12.46 6.25 9.28
N ALA A 64 13.24 6.40 10.36
CA ALA A 64 14.29 7.44 10.43
C ALA A 64 15.34 7.19 9.34
N GLY A 65 15.52 8.16 8.41
CA GLY A 65 16.42 8.05 7.26
C GLY A 65 15.91 7.16 6.12
N GLY A 66 14.62 6.79 6.13
CA GLY A 66 14.05 5.82 5.21
C GLY A 66 13.79 6.36 3.81
N GLY A 67 14.44 5.76 2.81
CA GLY A 67 14.14 6.00 1.40
C GLY A 67 12.77 5.47 0.97
N ALA A 68 12.45 5.64 -0.31
CA ALA A 68 11.16 5.30 -0.89
C ALA A 68 10.73 3.83 -0.68
N ASN A 69 11.68 2.88 -0.68
CA ASN A 69 11.36 1.46 -0.56
C ASN A 69 10.82 1.06 0.82
N PRO A 70 11.54 1.29 1.94
CA PRO A 70 11.02 0.96 3.27
C PRO A 70 9.73 1.71 3.59
N LEU A 71 9.61 2.99 3.20
CA LEU A 71 8.35 3.73 3.38
C LEU A 71 7.20 3.08 2.60
N GLY A 72 7.43 2.72 1.34
CA GLY A 72 6.42 2.07 0.51
C GLY A 72 5.95 0.74 1.07
N GLN A 73 6.86 -0.05 1.64
CA GLN A 73 6.52 -1.30 2.32
C GLN A 73 5.65 -1.08 3.56
N HIS A 74 5.97 -0.06 4.37
CA HIS A 74 5.17 0.29 5.54
C HIS A 74 3.75 0.74 5.17
N ILE A 75 3.63 1.60 4.16
CA ILE A 75 2.33 2.04 3.63
C ILE A 75 1.52 0.85 3.11
N ALA A 76 2.14 -0.01 2.28
CA ALA A 76 1.49 -1.19 1.72
C ALA A 76 0.95 -2.14 2.79
N ARG A 77 1.72 -2.37 3.85
CA ARG A 77 1.30 -3.23 4.99
C ARG A 77 0.15 -2.64 5.77
N ALA A 78 0.16 -1.33 6.00
CA ALA A 78 -0.94 -0.62 6.64
C ALA A 78 -2.22 -0.79 5.81
N VAL A 79 -2.18 -0.42 4.52
CA VAL A 79 -3.31 -0.58 3.60
C VAL A 79 -3.82 -2.02 3.58
N TYR A 80 -2.93 -3.02 3.47
CA TYR A 80 -3.30 -4.42 3.46
C TYR A 80 -4.03 -4.85 4.75
N GLY A 81 -3.58 -4.38 5.92
CA GLY A 81 -4.30 -4.60 7.17
C GLY A 81 -5.71 -3.98 7.16
N GLY A 82 -5.83 -2.73 6.68
CA GLY A 82 -7.11 -2.03 6.57
C GLY A 82 -8.11 -2.68 5.61
N ILE A 83 -7.63 -3.39 4.59
CA ILE A 83 -8.46 -4.13 3.63
C ILE A 83 -9.19 -5.30 4.29
N GLY A 84 -8.78 -5.72 5.49
CA GLY A 84 -9.54 -6.64 6.33
C GLY A 84 -8.75 -7.88 6.71
N LYS A 85 -7.53 -7.71 7.22
CA LYS A 85 -6.89 -8.80 7.96
C LYS A 85 -7.20 -8.70 9.45
#